data_AF-A0A1H2LB11-F1
#
_entry.id   AF-A0A1H2LB11-F1
#
_cell.length_a   1.000
_cell.length_b   1.000
_cell.length_c   1.000
_cell.angle_alpha   90.00
_cell.angle_beta   90.00
_cell.angle_gamma   90.00
#
_symmetry.space_group_name_H-M   'P 1'
#
loop_
_entity.id
_entity.type
_entity.pdbx_description
1 polymer ?
#
loop_
_entity_poly.entity_id
_entity_poly.type
_entity_poly.pdbx_seq_one_letter_code
_entity_poly.pdbx_strand_id
1 'polypeptide(L)'
;MRSFARGDELTVSQQRMAVRFALEEFASRHPGRSVEIRVPWAGAVQAIDGPVHTRGTPPNVVEMDAQTWLELVIGKPASGSIKASGSRSNLEDFLPLFGPGQLGE
;
A
#
# COMPACT_ATOMS: atom_id res chain seq x y z
N MET A 1 -6.38 1.07 11.42
CA MET A 1 -6.14 2.37 10.75
C MET A 1 -6.24 3.57 11.69
N ARG A 2 -7.36 3.81 12.39
CA ARG A 2 -7.49 4.96 13.31
C ARG A 2 -6.41 5.04 14.39
N SER A 3 -6.14 3.92 15.08
CA SER A 3 -5.08 3.86 16.08
C SER A 3 -3.70 4.24 15.53
N PHE A 4 -3.36 3.75 14.33
CA PHE A 4 -2.13 4.15 13.65
C PHE A 4 -2.11 5.65 13.32
N ALA A 5 -3.23 6.19 12.81
CA ALA A 5 -3.33 7.61 12.44
C ALA A 5 -3.10 8.54 13.65
N ARG A 6 -3.65 8.17 14.82
CA ARG A 6 -3.44 8.87 16.10
C ARG A 6 -2.05 8.71 16.71
N GLY A 7 -1.23 7.78 16.19
CA GLY A 7 0.07 7.47 16.76
C GLY A 7 0.01 6.57 18.00
N ASP A 8 -1.07 5.81 18.19
CA ASP A 8 -1.15 4.80 19.23
C ASP A 8 -0.07 3.72 18.97
N GLU A 9 0.57 3.22 20.03
CA GLU A 9 1.51 2.10 19.91
C GLU A 9 0.77 0.83 19.46
N LEU A 10 1.20 0.25 18.33
CA LEU A 10 0.65 -1.00 17.83
C LEU A 10 1.60 -2.16 18.14
N THR A 11 1.03 -3.26 18.62
CA THR A 11 1.76 -4.54 18.60
C THR A 11 2.08 -4.96 17.17
N VAL A 12 3.09 -5.81 16.99
CA VAL A 12 3.46 -6.37 15.69
C VAL A 12 2.28 -7.05 14.99
N SER A 13 1.43 -7.75 15.75
CA SER A 13 0.22 -8.40 15.20
C SER A 13 -0.80 -7.37 14.70
N GLN A 14 -1.06 -6.30 15.47
CA GLN A 14 -1.97 -5.23 15.06
C GLN A 14 -1.44 -4.48 13.84
N GLN A 15 -0.13 -4.21 13.77
CA GLN A 15 0.47 -3.55 12.60
C GLN A 15 0.33 -4.43 11.35
N ARG A 16 0.65 -5.73 11.44
CA ARG A 16 0.46 -6.67 10.32
C ARG A 16 -1.00 -6.78 9.89
N MET A 17 -1.93 -6.80 10.83
CA MET A 17 -3.36 -6.81 10.54
C MET A 17 -3.79 -5.54 9.81
N ALA A 18 -3.34 -4.36 10.26
CA ALA A 18 -3.63 -3.09 9.61
C ALA A 18 -3.06 -3.04 8.18
N VAL A 19 -1.85 -3.55 7.97
CA VAL A 19 -1.24 -3.65 6.64
C VAL A 19 -2.07 -4.54 5.72
N ARG A 20 -2.42 -5.75 6.15
CA ARG A 20 -3.21 -6.70 5.34
C ARG A 20 -4.55 -6.10 4.95
N PHE A 21 -5.26 -5.53 5.92
CA PHE A 21 -6.51 -4.81 5.68
C PHE A 21 -6.34 -3.71 4.64
N ALA A 22 -5.33 -2.83 4.80
CA ALA A 22 -5.10 -1.74 3.87
C ALA A 22 -4.71 -2.20 2.45
N LEU A 23 -3.93 -3.29 2.32
CA LEU A 23 -3.60 -3.89 1.02
C LEU A 23 -4.84 -4.46 0.33
N GLU A 24 -5.66 -5.20 1.08
CA GLU A 24 -6.92 -5.78 0.57
C GLU A 24 -7.91 -4.68 0.15
N GLU A 25 -8.04 -3.63 0.96
CA GLU A 25 -8.84 -2.44 0.63
C GLU A 25 -8.33 -1.74 -0.63
N PHE A 26 -7.01 -1.58 -0.77
CA PHE A 26 -6.41 -0.99 -1.98
C PHE A 26 -6.80 -1.79 -3.22
N ALA A 27 -6.61 -3.11 -3.20
CA ALA A 27 -6.92 -3.99 -4.32
C ALA A 27 -8.43 -4.06 -4.62
N SER A 28 -9.28 -3.94 -3.59
CA SER A 28 -10.73 -3.88 -3.75
C SER A 28 -11.17 -2.61 -4.49
N ARG A 29 -10.58 -1.45 -4.16
CA ARG A 29 -10.90 -0.16 -4.77
C ARG A 29 -10.24 0.04 -6.13
N HIS A 30 -9.10 -0.58 -6.34
CA HIS A 30 -8.31 -0.50 -7.56
C HIS A 30 -8.06 -1.91 -8.10
N PRO A 31 -9.11 -2.62 -8.58
CA PRO A 31 -8.97 -3.99 -9.03
C PRO A 31 -8.07 -4.06 -10.27
N GLY A 32 -7.30 -5.12 -10.37
CA GLY A 32 -6.42 -5.36 -11.51
C GLY A 32 -5.20 -6.19 -11.15
N ARG A 33 -4.29 -6.30 -12.12
CA ARG A 33 -3.08 -7.12 -12.00
C ARG A 33 -1.88 -6.48 -12.70
N SER A 34 -1.96 -5.17 -12.94
CA SER A 34 -0.90 -4.43 -13.61
C SER A 34 0.27 -4.16 -12.67
N VAL A 35 -0.01 -3.98 -11.36
CA VAL A 35 0.97 -3.65 -10.33
C VAL A 35 0.87 -4.61 -9.15
N GLU A 36 2.01 -5.06 -8.63
CA GLU A 36 2.11 -5.84 -7.39
C GLU A 36 2.67 -4.96 -6.27
N ILE A 37 1.92 -4.82 -5.18
CA ILE A 37 2.33 -4.07 -3.99
C ILE A 37 2.74 -5.08 -2.92
N ARG A 38 3.95 -4.96 -2.38
CA ARG A 38 4.55 -5.88 -1.40
C ARG A 38 4.92 -5.16 -0.12
N VAL A 39 4.50 -5.75 1.00
CA VAL A 39 4.96 -5.36 2.33
C VAL A 39 5.56 -6.59 3.01
N PRO A 40 6.91 -6.70 3.09
CA PRO A 40 7.59 -7.88 3.61
C PRO A 40 7.06 -8.32 4.97
N TRP A 41 6.87 -9.65 5.13
CA TRP A 41 6.35 -10.30 6.34
C TRP A 41 4.90 -9.95 6.72
N ALA A 42 4.24 -9.04 6.00
CA ALA A 42 2.87 -8.62 6.25
C ALA A 42 1.91 -9.05 5.13
N GLY A 43 2.26 -8.89 3.84
CA GLY A 43 1.40 -9.33 2.74
C GLY A 43 1.79 -8.73 1.38
N ALA A 44 1.06 -9.13 0.34
CA ALA A 44 1.17 -8.55 -0.99
C ALA A 44 -0.19 -8.65 -1.71
N VAL A 45 -0.46 -7.70 -2.60
CA VAL A 45 -1.65 -7.71 -3.47
C VAL A 45 -1.29 -7.33 -4.90
N GLN A 46 -2.08 -7.82 -5.84
CA GLN A 46 -2.11 -7.31 -7.20
C GLN A 46 -3.28 -6.34 -7.33
N ALA A 47 -3.03 -5.20 -7.97
CA ALA A 47 -3.98 -4.12 -8.11
C ALA A 47 -3.71 -3.34 -9.39
N ILE A 48 -4.56 -2.35 -9.61
CA ILE A 48 -4.54 -1.38 -10.71
C ILE A 48 -4.81 -2.07 -12.06
N ASP A 49 -5.86 -1.59 -12.73
CA ASP A 49 -6.20 -2.06 -14.06
C ASP A 49 -5.12 -1.64 -15.08
N GLY A 50 -5.02 -2.41 -16.15
CA GLY A 50 -4.10 -2.17 -17.24
C GLY A 50 -3.29 -3.41 -17.66
N PRO A 51 -2.38 -3.23 -18.63
CA PRO A 51 -1.59 -4.32 -19.16
C PRO A 51 -0.78 -5.01 -18.08
N VAL A 52 -0.79 -6.34 -18.11
CA VAL A 52 0.13 -7.16 -17.33
C VAL A 52 1.47 -7.15 -18.04
N HIS A 53 2.56 -7.20 -17.27
CA HIS A 53 3.88 -7.43 -17.81
C HIS A 53 3.85 -8.63 -18.79
N THR A 54 4.47 -8.45 -19.95
CA THR A 54 4.73 -9.52 -20.90
C THR A 54 6.21 -9.87 -20.86
N ARG A 55 6.58 -11.06 -21.36
CA ARG A 55 7.98 -11.50 -21.43
C ARG A 55 8.86 -10.39 -22.02
N GLY A 56 9.86 -9.93 -21.26
CA GLY A 56 10.82 -8.90 -21.67
C GLY A 56 10.67 -7.53 -20.99
N THR A 57 9.52 -7.21 -20.38
CA THR A 57 9.38 -6.00 -19.54
C THR A 57 9.50 -6.35 -18.06
N PRO A 58 10.20 -5.56 -17.23
CA PRO A 58 10.19 -5.76 -15.78
C PRO A 58 8.76 -5.74 -15.22
N PRO A 59 8.43 -6.57 -14.22
CA PRO A 59 7.13 -6.52 -13.57
C PRO A 59 6.96 -5.17 -12.85
N ASN A 60 5.74 -4.61 -12.85
CA ASN A 60 5.47 -3.43 -12.04
C ASN A 60 5.34 -3.87 -10.57
N VAL A 61 6.36 -3.58 -9.77
CA VAL A 61 6.41 -3.97 -8.36
C VAL A 61 6.71 -2.74 -7.53
N VAL A 62 5.98 -2.60 -6.43
CA VAL A 62 6.21 -1.59 -5.40
C VAL A 62 6.41 -2.31 -4.08
N GLU A 63 7.59 -2.22 -3.49
CA GLU A 63 7.93 -2.85 -2.21
C GLU A 63 8.34 -1.80 -1.18
N MET A 64 7.77 -1.87 0.01
CA MET A 64 8.10 -0.99 1.14
C MET A 64 7.81 -1.68 2.47
N ASP A 65 8.26 -1.11 3.58
CA ASP A 65 7.97 -1.65 4.91
C ASP A 65 6.54 -1.30 5.41
N ALA A 66 6.15 -1.91 6.52
CA ALA A 66 4.81 -1.78 7.09
C ALA A 66 4.48 -0.35 7.55
N GLN A 67 5.46 0.38 8.10
CA GLN A 67 5.28 1.75 8.56
C GLN A 67 5.02 2.66 7.35
N THR A 68 5.90 2.58 6.35
CA THR A 68 5.81 3.37 5.12
C THR A 68 4.48 3.15 4.39
N TRP A 69 4.03 1.89 4.26
CA TRP A 69 2.74 1.59 3.64
C TRP A 69 1.57 2.24 4.39
N LEU A 70 1.53 2.10 5.71
CA LEU A 70 0.43 2.63 6.51
C LEU A 70 0.41 4.16 6.51
N GLU A 71 1.56 4.83 6.48
CA GLU A 71 1.69 6.29 6.35
C GLU A 71 1.07 6.78 5.05
N LEU A 72 1.47 6.20 3.92
CA LEU A 72 0.95 6.57 2.60
C LEU A 72 -0.58 6.36 2.50
N VAL A 73 -1.07 5.23 3.03
CA VAL A 73 -2.48 4.87 3.03
C VAL A 73 -3.37 5.90 3.77
N ILE A 74 -2.81 6.63 4.74
CA ILE A 74 -3.50 7.69 5.48
C ILE A 74 -3.07 9.12 5.07
N GLY A 75 -2.24 9.25 4.03
CA GLY A 75 -1.82 10.54 3.48
C GLY A 75 -0.68 11.22 4.24
N LYS A 76 0.07 10.48 5.05
CA LYS A 76 1.32 10.94 5.65
C LYS A 76 2.49 10.72 4.67
N PRO A 77 3.54 11.57 4.74
CA PRO A 77 4.74 11.34 3.94
C PRO A 77 5.40 10.02 4.35
N ALA A 78 5.97 9.32 3.36
CA ALA A 78 6.74 8.10 3.59
C ALA A 78 7.98 8.38 4.45
N SER A 79 8.12 7.66 5.57
CA SER A 79 9.32 7.71 6.42
C SER A 79 10.43 6.75 6.00
N GLY A 80 10.09 5.69 5.25
CA GLY A 80 11.04 4.67 4.77
C GLY A 80 11.26 4.69 3.25
N SER A 81 12.15 3.79 2.80
CA SER A 81 12.48 3.66 1.38
C SER A 81 11.43 2.83 0.64
N ILE A 82 11.03 3.30 -0.54
CA ILE A 82 10.14 2.59 -1.46
C ILE A 82 10.96 2.09 -2.65
N LYS A 83 10.90 0.79 -2.91
CA LYS A 83 11.48 0.18 -4.11
C LYS A 83 10.40 0.03 -5.17
N ALA A 84 10.47 0.84 -6.20
CA ALA A 84 9.54 0.83 -7.32
C ALA A 84 10.27 0.36 -8.59
N SER A 85 9.66 -0.56 -9.34
CA SER A 85 10.15 -1.07 -10.61
C SER A 85 9.00 -1.15 -11.62
N GLY A 86 9.28 -0.90 -12.89
CA GLY A 86 8.28 -0.86 -13.96
C GLY A 86 7.59 0.51 -14.10
N SER A 87 7.06 0.80 -15.28
CA SER A 87 6.55 2.13 -15.64
C SER A 87 5.23 2.51 -14.95
N ARG A 88 4.51 1.56 -14.35
CA ARG A 88 3.23 1.79 -13.66
C ARG A 88 3.34 1.69 -12.14
N SER A 89 4.55 1.76 -11.60
CA SER A 89 4.82 1.60 -10.16
C SER A 89 4.55 2.86 -9.33
N ASN A 90 4.14 3.99 -9.94
CA ASN A 90 3.69 5.16 -9.20
C ASN A 90 2.29 4.92 -8.62
N LEU A 91 2.15 5.08 -7.31
CA LEU A 91 0.89 4.90 -6.58
C LEU A 91 0.23 6.23 -6.17
N GLU A 92 0.82 7.39 -6.49
CA GLU A 92 0.35 8.71 -6.03
C GLU A 92 -1.13 8.97 -6.35
N ASP A 93 -1.60 8.61 -7.54
CA ASP A 93 -2.99 8.81 -7.96
C ASP A 93 -4.01 7.88 -7.24
N PHE A 94 -3.52 6.90 -6.48
CA PHE A 94 -4.34 5.89 -5.79
C PHE A 94 -4.31 6.04 -4.26
N LEU A 95 -3.56 7.00 -3.75
CA LEU A 95 -3.36 7.24 -2.33
C LEU A 95 -3.67 8.71 -1.99
N PRO A 96 -4.16 9.02 -0.77
CA PRO A 96 -4.44 8.10 0.33
C PRO A 96 -5.75 7.31 0.17
N LEU A 97 -5.86 6.17 0.86
CA LEU A 97 -7.10 5.38 0.89
C LEU A 97 -8.10 5.91 1.92
N PHE A 98 -7.63 6.50 3.01
CA PHE A 98 -8.49 6.97 4.09
C PHE A 98 -8.29 8.47 4.31
N GLY A 99 -9.36 9.24 4.11
CA GLY A 99 -9.36 10.67 4.38
C GLY A 99 -9.55 11.00 5.88
N PRO A 100 -9.32 12.27 6.29
CA PRO A 100 -9.44 12.70 7.69
C PRO A 100 -10.75 12.29 8.37
N GLY A 101 -11.89 12.48 7.70
CA GLY A 101 -13.21 12.12 8.24
C GLY A 101 -13.43 10.62 8.48
N GLN A 102 -12.70 9.74 7.79
CA GLN A 102 -12.78 8.28 8.01
C GLN A 102 -11.86 7.83 9.16
N LEU A 103 -10.76 8.55 9.38
CA LEU A 103 -9.78 8.26 10.42
C LEU A 103 -10.18 8.84 11.78
N GLY A 104 -11.16 9.75 11.80
CA GLY A 104 -11.66 10.41 12.99
C GLY A 104 -10.77 11.60 13.33
N GLU A 105 -11.34 12.80 13.18
CA GLU A 105 -11.01 13.93 14.06
C GLU A 105 -11.58 13.63 15.45
#